data_AF-A0A8H8DIT8-F1
#
_entry.id   AF-A0A8H8DIT8-F1
#
_cell.length_a   1.000
_cell.length_b   1.000
_cell.length_c   1.000
_cell.angle_alpha   90.00
_cell.angle_beta   90.00
_cell.angle_gamma   90.00
#
_symmetry.space_group_name_H-M   'P 1'
#
loop_
_entity.id
_entity.type
_entity.pdbx_description
1 polymer ?
#
loop_
_entity_poly.entity_id
_entity_poly.type
_entity_poly.pdbx_seq_one_letter_code
_entity_poly.pdbx_strand_id
1 'polypeptide(L)'
;MPTTYSEKEEFRNLIRSGARSADDDNFEEAAASVLRVCSKTKVPLEVREIFADAKCTRLDEKSTNFWIIVRAIRDFVAEEGEGLLPLPGGLPDMKADTDRFIRLQNVYKQKARDDAAAVMNHVFGLLETLGRPRDSIPMDEVEMFCKHAAVLKVMRYRSLAEEYSDREGTHRGKEIGKNFSLFPQSVVW
;
A
#
# COMPACT_ATOMS: atom_id res chain seq x y z
N MET A 1 -1.47 -13.49 20.68
CA MET A 1 -0.75 -12.19 20.63
C MET A 1 -1.32 -11.31 21.72
N PRO A 2 -0.48 -10.69 22.57
CA PRO A 2 -0.91 -9.72 23.60
C PRO A 2 -1.78 -8.61 23.01
N THR A 3 -2.94 -8.37 23.62
CA THR A 3 -3.95 -7.42 23.16
C THR A 3 -4.07 -6.22 24.08
N THR A 4 -4.12 -6.45 25.39
CA THR A 4 -4.26 -5.40 26.41
C THR A 4 -2.90 -4.79 26.75
N TYR A 5 -2.92 -3.61 27.39
CA TYR A 5 -1.68 -2.99 27.87
C TYR A 5 -0.97 -3.88 28.90
N SER A 6 -1.72 -4.47 29.84
CA SER A 6 -1.17 -5.39 30.85
C SER A 6 -0.47 -6.59 30.21
N GLU A 7 -1.14 -7.26 29.26
CA GLU A 7 -0.56 -8.40 28.55
C GLU A 7 0.72 -8.02 27.78
N LYS A 8 0.75 -6.81 27.19
CA LYS A 8 1.93 -6.31 26.49
C LYS A 8 3.07 -5.99 27.46
N GLU A 9 2.77 -5.50 28.66
CA GLU A 9 3.75 -5.26 29.71
C GLU A 9 4.34 -6.58 30.23
N GLU A 10 3.49 -7.57 30.49
CA GLU A 10 3.92 -8.92 30.89
C GLU A 10 4.82 -9.54 29.81
N PHE A 11 4.44 -9.44 28.54
CA PHE A 11 5.25 -9.93 27.43
C PHE A 11 6.59 -9.17 27.31
N ARG A 12 6.61 -7.86 27.56
CA ARG A 12 7.84 -7.07 27.59
C ARG A 12 8.78 -7.54 28.71
N ASN A 13 8.25 -7.79 29.90
CA ASN A 13 9.04 -8.29 31.03
C ASN A 13 9.54 -9.71 30.79
N LEU A 14 8.73 -10.54 30.13
CA LEU A 14 9.15 -11.88 29.70
C LEU A 14 10.38 -11.80 28.77
N ILE A 15 10.37 -10.91 27.77
CA ILE A 15 11.53 -10.71 26.89
C ILE A 15 12.76 -10.31 27.71
N ARG A 16 12.65 -9.29 28.57
CA ARG A 16 13.76 -8.83 29.41
C ARG A 16 14.32 -9.91 30.33
N SER A 17 13.46 -10.79 30.86
CA SER A 17 13.89 -11.89 31.72
C SER A 17 14.79 -12.92 31.00
N GLY A 18 14.79 -12.93 29.66
CA GLY A 18 15.64 -13.79 28.84
C GLY A 18 17.05 -13.26 28.59
N ALA A 19 17.32 -12.00 28.93
CA ALA A 19 18.65 -11.41 28.82
C ALA A 19 19.62 -12.07 29.80
N ARG A 20 20.82 -12.43 29.33
CA ARG A 20 21.88 -13.06 30.14
C ARG A 20 22.83 -12.04 30.74
N SER A 21 22.96 -10.89 30.07
CA SER A 21 23.83 -9.79 30.48
C SER A 21 23.11 -8.44 30.34
N ALA A 22 23.62 -7.42 31.02
CA ALA A 22 23.13 -6.05 30.88
C ALA A 22 23.45 -5.44 29.51
N ASP A 23 24.42 -6.00 28.77
CA ASP A 23 24.87 -5.54 27.46
C ASP A 23 24.10 -6.24 26.30
N ASP A 24 23.05 -7.01 26.63
CA ASP A 24 22.20 -7.72 25.66
C ASP A 24 21.22 -6.74 24.98
N ASP A 25 21.78 -5.79 24.24
CA ASP A 25 21.08 -4.68 23.60
C ASP A 25 19.93 -5.12 22.66
N ASN A 26 20.03 -6.31 22.07
CA ASN A 26 19.00 -6.88 21.20
C ASN A 26 17.72 -7.25 21.98
N PHE A 27 17.83 -7.65 23.24
CA PHE A 27 16.67 -7.92 24.11
C PHE A 27 15.97 -6.62 24.50
N GLU A 28 16.71 -5.54 24.77
CA GLU A 28 16.10 -4.24 25.05
C GLU A 28 15.44 -3.65 23.80
N GLU A 29 16.05 -3.81 22.61
CA GLU A 29 15.41 -3.44 21.33
C GLU A 29 14.11 -4.22 21.07
N ALA A 30 14.10 -5.52 21.36
CA ALA A 30 12.91 -6.37 21.25
C ALA A 30 11.81 -5.93 22.24
N ALA A 31 12.18 -5.67 23.50
CA ALA A 31 11.27 -5.19 24.54
C ALA A 31 10.65 -3.82 24.20
N ALA A 32 11.44 -2.91 23.65
CA ALA A 32 10.98 -1.60 23.16
C ALA A 32 10.01 -1.74 21.97
N SER A 33 10.19 -2.76 21.14
CA SER A 33 9.38 -3.00 19.93
C SER A 33 8.02 -3.67 20.19
N VAL A 34 7.75 -4.19 21.40
CA VAL A 34 6.54 -4.97 21.75
C VAL A 34 5.24 -4.32 21.28
N LEU A 35 5.06 -3.02 21.53
CA LEU A 35 3.83 -2.31 21.15
C LEU A 35 3.60 -2.33 19.64
N ARG A 36 4.68 -2.16 18.86
CA ARG A 36 4.65 -2.17 17.40
C ARG A 36 4.38 -3.57 16.87
N VAL A 37 5.10 -4.59 17.34
CA VAL A 37 5.00 -5.96 16.81
C VAL A 37 3.71 -6.69 17.22
N CYS A 38 3.11 -6.34 18.36
CA CYS A 38 1.82 -6.90 18.77
C CYS A 38 0.62 -6.24 18.04
N SER A 39 0.85 -5.22 17.23
CA SER A 39 -0.21 -4.61 16.43
C SER A 39 -0.60 -5.53 15.28
N LYS A 40 -1.91 -5.81 15.14
CA LYS A 40 -2.41 -6.65 14.05
C LYS A 40 -2.18 -5.97 12.70
N THR A 41 -1.52 -6.67 11.79
CA THR A 41 -1.43 -6.27 10.38
C THR A 41 -2.83 -6.22 9.79
N LYS A 42 -3.14 -5.13 9.09
CA LYS A 42 -4.43 -4.90 8.43
C LYS A 42 -4.24 -4.01 7.22
N VAL A 43 -5.15 -4.11 6.26
CA VAL A 43 -5.23 -3.15 5.15
C VAL A 43 -5.63 -1.77 5.70
N PRO A 44 -4.86 -0.70 5.45
CA PRO A 44 -5.20 0.67 5.88
C PRO A 44 -6.57 1.11 5.34
N LEU A 45 -7.24 2.04 6.02
CA LEU A 45 -8.58 2.49 5.63
C LEU A 45 -8.55 3.11 4.24
N GLU A 46 -7.57 3.96 3.97
CA GLU A 46 -7.46 4.70 2.72
C GLU A 46 -7.21 3.77 1.53
N VAL A 47 -6.46 2.68 1.74
CA VAL A 47 -6.27 1.65 0.71
C VAL A 47 -7.57 0.87 0.46
N ARG A 48 -8.34 0.57 1.52
CA ARG A 48 -9.66 -0.05 1.37
C ARG A 48 -10.64 0.84 0.61
N GLU A 49 -10.60 2.16 0.83
CA GLU A 49 -11.40 3.13 0.08
C GLU A 49 -11.00 3.15 -1.41
N ILE A 50 -9.70 3.09 -1.71
CA ILE A 50 -9.20 2.97 -3.09
C ILE A 50 -9.70 1.66 -3.74
N PHE A 51 -9.72 0.54 -3.01
CA PHE A 51 -10.25 -0.73 -3.50
C PHE A 51 -11.77 -0.70 -3.75
N ALA A 52 -12.50 0.10 -2.99
CA ALA A 52 -13.93 0.29 -3.18
C ALA A 52 -14.27 1.29 -4.31
N ASP A 53 -13.27 1.98 -4.86
CA ASP A 53 -13.47 3.00 -5.87
C ASP A 53 -14.07 2.43 -7.17
N ALA A 54 -14.94 3.20 -7.83
CA ALA A 54 -15.53 2.83 -9.10
C ALA A 54 -14.47 2.52 -10.16
N LYS A 55 -13.35 3.26 -10.19
CA LYS A 55 -12.24 3.03 -11.13
C LYS A 55 -11.45 1.75 -10.84
N CYS A 56 -11.53 1.19 -9.63
CA CYS A 56 -10.93 -0.10 -9.30
C CYS A 56 -11.90 -1.27 -9.56
N THR A 57 -13.17 -1.08 -9.22
CA THR A 57 -14.21 -2.13 -9.32
C THR A 57 -14.69 -2.37 -10.75
N ARG A 58 -14.73 -1.32 -11.58
CA ARG A 58 -15.21 -1.35 -12.97
C ARG A 58 -14.12 -0.88 -13.92
N LEU A 59 -13.19 -1.77 -14.24
CA LEU A 59 -12.18 -1.51 -15.25
C LEU A 59 -12.79 -1.51 -16.66
N ASP A 60 -12.17 -0.72 -17.53
CA ASP A 60 -12.46 -0.61 -18.95
C ASP A 60 -11.16 -0.43 -19.75
N GLU A 61 -11.26 -0.43 -21.08
CA GLU A 61 -10.11 -0.29 -21.99
C GLU A 61 -9.31 1.01 -21.78
N LYS A 62 -9.92 2.04 -21.15
CA LYS A 62 -9.31 3.33 -20.86
C LYS A 62 -8.68 3.41 -19.47
N SER A 63 -8.77 2.33 -18.70
CA SER A 63 -8.24 2.26 -17.35
C SER A 63 -6.72 2.32 -17.37
N THR A 64 -6.17 3.19 -16.54
CA THR A 64 -4.71 3.39 -16.43
C THR A 64 -4.05 2.19 -15.75
N ASN A 65 -2.74 2.02 -15.97
CA ASN A 65 -1.95 0.98 -15.30
C ASN A 65 -2.14 1.01 -13.77
N PHE A 66 -2.17 2.21 -13.17
CA PHE A 66 -2.49 2.40 -11.76
C PHE A 66 -3.75 1.64 -11.32
N TRP A 67 -4.88 1.82 -11.99
CA TRP A 67 -6.14 1.18 -11.59
C TRP A 67 -6.16 -0.32 -11.84
N ILE A 68 -5.47 -0.77 -12.89
CA ILE A 68 -5.31 -2.21 -13.19
C ILE A 68 -4.47 -2.88 -12.10
N ILE A 69 -3.33 -2.29 -11.71
CA ILE A 69 -2.46 -2.84 -10.66
C ILE A 69 -3.15 -2.77 -9.30
N VAL A 70 -3.83 -1.66 -8.98
CA VAL A 70 -4.62 -1.55 -7.74
C VAL A 70 -5.71 -2.61 -7.67
N ARG A 71 -6.38 -2.91 -8.78
CA ARG A 71 -7.35 -3.99 -8.86
C ARG A 71 -6.67 -5.36 -8.66
N ALA A 72 -5.53 -5.59 -9.29
CA ALA A 72 -4.77 -6.83 -9.09
C ALA A 72 -4.33 -7.03 -7.63
N ILE A 73 -3.90 -5.97 -6.94
CA ILE A 73 -3.58 -6.04 -5.50
C ILE A 73 -4.84 -6.34 -4.67
N ARG A 74 -5.99 -5.77 -5.02
CA ARG A 74 -7.27 -6.07 -4.36
C ARG A 74 -7.64 -7.55 -4.52
N ASP A 75 -7.46 -8.10 -5.72
CA ASP A 75 -7.77 -9.49 -6.02
C ASP A 75 -6.80 -10.43 -5.28
N PHE A 76 -5.49 -10.11 -5.25
CA PHE A 76 -4.51 -10.77 -4.38
C PHE A 76 -4.91 -10.76 -2.89
N VAL A 77 -5.34 -9.61 -2.36
CA VAL A 77 -5.78 -9.50 -0.96
C VAL A 77 -6.95 -10.42 -0.66
N ALA A 78 -7.86 -10.64 -1.63
CA ALA A 78 -9.01 -11.52 -1.46
C ALA A 78 -8.65 -13.01 -1.58
N GLU A 79 -7.57 -13.33 -2.30
CA GLU A 79 -7.14 -14.68 -2.62
C GLU A 79 -5.85 -15.05 -1.87
N GLU A 80 -4.68 -14.96 -2.51
CA GLU A 80 -3.40 -15.44 -1.96
C GLU A 80 -2.92 -14.66 -0.73
N GLY A 81 -3.38 -13.43 -0.57
CA GLY A 81 -3.00 -12.52 0.51
C GLY A 81 -3.77 -12.75 1.82
N GLU A 82 -4.79 -13.60 1.84
CA GLU A 82 -5.58 -13.93 3.05
C GLU A 82 -6.08 -12.68 3.82
N GLY A 83 -6.50 -11.65 3.08
CA GLY A 83 -6.96 -10.38 3.64
C GLY A 83 -5.84 -9.37 3.94
N LEU A 84 -4.60 -9.63 3.52
CA LEU A 84 -3.45 -8.76 3.72
C LEU A 84 -2.85 -8.28 2.38
N LEU A 85 -2.19 -7.13 2.44
CA LEU A 85 -1.45 -6.57 1.30
C LEU A 85 -0.17 -7.38 1.02
N PRO A 86 0.35 -7.36 -0.23
CA PRO A 86 1.62 -7.98 -0.58
C PRO A 86 2.76 -7.42 0.29
N LEU A 87 3.72 -8.28 0.64
CA LEU A 87 4.81 -7.91 1.54
C LEU A 87 5.77 -6.93 0.83
N PRO A 88 6.19 -5.83 1.50
CA PRO A 88 7.10 -4.87 0.88
C PRO A 88 8.55 -5.34 0.79
N GLY A 89 8.90 -6.46 1.45
CA GLY A 89 10.23 -7.09 1.42
C GLY A 89 11.33 -6.37 2.21
N GLY A 90 11.09 -5.14 2.66
CA GLY A 90 11.99 -4.41 3.53
C GLY A 90 11.96 -4.91 4.97
N LEU A 91 13.14 -5.11 5.57
CA LEU A 91 13.32 -5.42 6.98
C LEU A 91 14.03 -4.22 7.64
N PRO A 92 13.49 -3.63 8.73
CA PRO A 92 14.19 -2.58 9.46
C PRO A 92 15.51 -3.10 10.05
N ASP A 93 16.43 -2.18 10.32
CA ASP A 93 17.67 -2.50 11.02
C ASP A 93 17.38 -3.08 12.42
N MET A 94 18.23 -4.01 12.86
CA MET A 94 18.11 -4.66 14.17
C MET A 94 19.47 -5.16 14.66
N LYS A 95 19.67 -5.18 15.98
CA LYS A 95 20.88 -5.74 16.59
C LYS A 95 20.89 -7.27 16.51
N ALA A 96 21.59 -7.78 15.50
CA ALA A 96 21.78 -9.21 15.27
C ALA A 96 23.18 -9.47 14.69
N ASP A 97 23.64 -10.72 14.75
CA ASP A 97 24.79 -11.11 13.94
C ASP A 97 24.45 -11.01 12.44
N THR A 98 25.46 -10.67 11.65
CA THR A 98 25.32 -10.40 10.22
C THR A 98 24.65 -11.56 9.48
N ASP A 99 25.03 -12.80 9.80
CA ASP A 99 24.50 -13.99 9.14
C ASP A 99 23.01 -14.21 9.43
N ARG A 100 22.58 -14.03 10.69
CA ARG A 100 21.15 -14.11 11.06
C ARG A 100 20.36 -12.98 10.40
N PHE A 101 20.90 -11.77 10.39
CA PHE A 101 20.23 -10.63 9.75
C PHE A 101 20.03 -10.86 8.25
N ILE A 102 21.07 -11.28 7.53
CA ILE A 102 20.99 -11.56 6.08
C ILE A 102 20.00 -12.70 5.80
N ARG A 103 20.04 -13.79 6.57
CA ARG A 103 19.09 -14.89 6.42
C ARG A 103 17.65 -14.42 6.58
N LEU A 104 17.37 -13.66 7.64
CA LEU A 104 16.03 -13.12 7.88
C LEU A 104 15.60 -12.16 6.77
N GLN A 105 16.47 -11.25 6.35
CA GLN A 105 16.19 -10.33 5.25
C GLN A 105 15.85 -11.06 3.95
N ASN A 106 16.55 -12.16 3.64
CA ASN A 106 16.28 -12.95 2.43
C ASN A 106 14.91 -13.63 2.47
N VAL A 107 14.41 -14.04 3.63
CA VAL A 107 13.04 -14.57 3.77
C VAL A 107 12.01 -13.52 3.38
N TYR A 108 12.15 -12.29 3.89
CA TYR A 108 11.24 -11.18 3.54
C TYR A 108 11.33 -10.81 2.06
N LYS A 109 12.55 -10.73 1.52
CA LYS A 109 12.77 -10.46 0.09
C LYS A 109 12.15 -11.53 -0.81
N GLN A 110 12.29 -12.81 -0.43
CA GLN A 110 11.73 -13.90 -1.22
C GLN A 110 10.19 -13.86 -1.21
N LYS A 111 9.58 -13.72 -0.03
CA LYS A 111 8.12 -13.60 0.06
C LYS A 111 7.58 -12.39 -0.71
N ALA A 112 8.28 -11.26 -0.70
CA ALA A 112 7.88 -10.09 -1.48
C ALA A 112 7.92 -10.34 -3.00
N ARG A 113 8.89 -11.11 -3.50
CA ARG A 113 8.93 -11.53 -4.91
C ARG A 113 7.79 -12.48 -5.26
N ASP A 114 7.52 -13.43 -4.38
CA ASP A 114 6.43 -14.40 -4.57
C ASP A 114 5.07 -13.68 -4.60
N ASP A 115 4.86 -12.71 -3.70
CA ASP A 115 3.67 -11.87 -3.66
C ASP A 115 3.53 -11.01 -4.92
N ALA A 116 4.61 -10.35 -5.34
CA ALA A 116 4.59 -9.55 -6.57
C ALA A 116 4.29 -10.40 -7.81
N ALA A 117 4.80 -11.64 -7.86
CA ALA A 117 4.49 -12.58 -8.94
C ALA A 117 3.01 -13.00 -8.95
N ALA A 118 2.40 -13.21 -7.78
CA ALA A 118 0.97 -13.47 -7.67
C ALA A 118 0.13 -12.27 -8.15
N VAL A 119 0.49 -11.05 -7.72
CA VAL A 119 -0.14 -9.82 -8.22
C VAL A 119 0.03 -9.68 -9.73
N MET A 120 1.20 -10.01 -10.29
CA MET A 120 1.43 -9.97 -11.73
C MET A 120 0.54 -10.95 -12.50
N ASN A 121 0.24 -12.13 -11.94
CA ASN A 121 -0.71 -13.06 -12.55
C ASN A 121 -2.12 -12.48 -12.63
N HIS A 122 -2.57 -11.78 -11.58
CA HIS A 122 -3.83 -11.03 -11.61
C HIS A 122 -3.80 -9.92 -12.67
N VAL A 123 -2.70 -9.17 -12.77
CA VAL A 123 -2.52 -8.16 -13.83
C VAL A 123 -2.69 -8.77 -15.22
N PHE A 124 -2.08 -9.93 -15.48
CA PHE A 124 -2.20 -10.60 -16.78
C PHE A 124 -3.65 -10.97 -17.11
N GLY A 125 -4.41 -11.53 -16.17
CA GLY A 125 -5.82 -11.87 -16.39
C GLY A 125 -6.70 -10.64 -16.65
N LEU A 126 -6.42 -9.53 -15.95
CA LEU A 126 -7.11 -8.26 -16.17
C LEU A 126 -6.79 -7.69 -17.56
N LEU A 127 -5.52 -7.71 -17.99
CA LEU A 127 -5.12 -7.22 -19.31
C LEU A 127 -5.75 -8.02 -20.44
N GLU A 128 -5.82 -9.35 -20.32
CA GLU A 128 -6.51 -10.22 -21.27
C GLU A 128 -8.01 -9.85 -21.39
N THR A 129 -8.68 -9.66 -20.26
CA THR A 129 -10.10 -9.27 -20.22
C THR A 129 -10.34 -7.89 -20.84
N LEU A 130 -9.36 -6.99 -20.74
CA LEU A 130 -9.40 -5.64 -21.30
C LEU A 130 -8.89 -5.55 -22.75
N GLY A 131 -8.47 -6.67 -23.36
CA GLY A 131 -7.89 -6.68 -24.70
C GLY A 131 -6.56 -5.90 -24.81
N ARG A 132 -5.84 -5.70 -23.69
CA ARG A 132 -4.54 -5.02 -23.67
C ARG A 132 -3.39 -6.04 -23.80
N PRO A 133 -2.27 -5.68 -24.44
CA PRO A 133 -1.10 -6.54 -24.52
C PRO A 133 -0.59 -6.94 -23.13
N ARG A 134 -0.20 -8.21 -22.97
CA ARG A 134 0.26 -8.79 -21.70
C ARG A 134 1.51 -8.10 -21.14
N ASP A 135 2.35 -7.57 -22.02
CA ASP A 135 3.60 -6.86 -21.74
C ASP A 135 3.42 -5.35 -21.54
N SER A 136 2.18 -4.85 -21.57
CA SER A 136 1.90 -3.40 -21.44
C SER A 136 2.07 -2.84 -20.02
N ILE A 137 2.22 -3.72 -19.03
CA ILE A 137 2.57 -3.39 -17.64
C ILE A 137 3.78 -4.24 -17.26
N PRO A 138 4.95 -3.65 -17.03
CA PRO A 138 6.16 -4.40 -16.72
C PRO A 138 6.21 -4.80 -15.24
N MET A 139 6.96 -5.86 -14.93
CA MET A 139 7.05 -6.43 -13.58
C MET A 139 7.60 -5.45 -12.55
N ASP A 140 8.55 -4.60 -12.92
CA ASP A 140 9.14 -3.59 -12.04
C ASP A 140 8.12 -2.53 -11.59
N GLU A 141 7.16 -2.17 -12.44
CA GLU A 141 6.02 -1.33 -12.06
C GLU A 141 5.17 -2.05 -10.99
N VAL A 142 4.85 -3.33 -11.19
CA VAL A 142 4.08 -4.12 -10.21
C VAL A 142 4.82 -4.29 -8.88
N GLU A 143 6.13 -4.56 -8.90
CA GLU A 143 6.98 -4.64 -7.71
C GLU A 143 6.99 -3.32 -6.94
N MET A 144 7.08 -2.18 -7.64
CA MET A 144 7.01 -0.85 -7.03
C MET A 144 5.68 -0.65 -6.30
N PHE A 145 4.56 -1.02 -6.93
CA PHE A 145 3.25 -0.94 -6.31
C PHE A 145 3.12 -1.88 -5.10
N CYS A 146 3.61 -3.11 -5.19
CA CYS A 146 3.59 -4.06 -4.06
C CYS A 146 4.38 -3.51 -2.86
N LYS A 147 5.57 -2.96 -3.12
CA LYS A 147 6.42 -2.33 -2.09
C LYS A 147 5.74 -1.17 -1.37
N HIS A 148 4.86 -0.45 -2.07
CA HIS A 148 4.20 0.76 -1.56
C HIS A 148 2.68 0.58 -1.36
N ALA A 149 2.17 -0.64 -1.39
CA ALA A 149 0.73 -0.93 -1.37
C ALA A 149 0.01 -0.33 -0.14
N ALA A 150 0.66 -0.33 1.02
CA ALA A 150 0.10 0.19 2.27
C ALA A 150 -0.01 1.73 2.32
N VAL A 151 0.66 2.43 1.40
CA VAL A 151 0.72 3.91 1.38
C VAL A 151 0.16 4.50 0.10
N LEU A 152 -0.59 3.71 -0.69
CA LEU A 152 -1.28 4.21 -1.87
C LEU A 152 -2.24 5.34 -1.50
N LYS A 153 -2.27 6.39 -2.34
CA LYS A 153 -3.13 7.56 -2.19
C LYS A 153 -3.69 7.96 -3.55
N VAL A 154 -4.94 8.41 -3.56
CA VAL A 154 -5.60 8.99 -4.74
C VAL A 154 -6.12 10.36 -4.34
N MET A 155 -5.63 11.40 -5.02
CA MET A 155 -6.07 12.78 -4.79
C MET A 155 -6.97 13.22 -5.95
N ARG A 156 -8.14 13.76 -5.62
CA ARG A 156 -9.10 14.29 -6.60
C ARG A 156 -9.39 15.74 -6.25
N TYR A 157 -9.07 16.62 -7.18
CA TYR A 157 -9.34 18.04 -7.06
C TYR A 157 -10.56 18.39 -7.91
N ARG A 158 -11.26 19.44 -7.49
CA ARG A 158 -12.28 20.08 -8.32
C ARG A 158 -11.60 20.93 -9.39
N SER A 159 -12.25 21.04 -10.52
CA SER A 159 -11.81 21.98 -11.56
C SER A 159 -12.02 23.42 -11.11
N LEU A 160 -11.26 24.35 -11.69
CA LEU A 160 -11.49 25.78 -11.46
C LEU A 160 -12.91 26.20 -11.87
N ALA A 161 -13.46 25.61 -12.94
CA ALA A 161 -14.82 25.89 -13.36
C ALA A 161 -15.85 25.50 -12.28
N GLU A 162 -15.71 24.31 -11.68
CA GLU A 162 -16.57 23.85 -10.57
C GLU A 162 -16.44 24.75 -9.33
N GLU A 163 -15.23 25.21 -9.01
CA GLU A 163 -15.03 26.13 -7.89
C GLU A 163 -15.78 27.46 -8.10
N TYR A 164 -15.79 27.98 -9.32
CA TYR A 164 -16.43 29.26 -9.64
C TYR A 164 -17.95 29.13 -9.81
N SER A 165 -18.47 27.98 -10.27
CA SER A 165 -19.91 27.73 -10.32
C SER A 165 -20.54 27.65 -8.93
N ASP A 166 -19.81 27.08 -7.95
CA ASP A 166 -20.25 27.04 -6.55
C ASP A 166 -20.30 28.45 -5.91
N ARG A 167 -19.61 29.43 -6.50
CA ARG A 167 -19.55 30.83 -6.04
C ARG A 167 -20.55 31.76 -6.72
N GLU A 168 -21.46 31.27 -7.56
CA GLU A 168 -22.48 32.11 -8.23
C GLU A 168 -23.50 32.77 -7.29
N GLY A 169 -23.43 32.52 -5.97
CA GLY A 169 -24.08 33.32 -4.93
C GLY A 169 -23.38 34.66 -4.62
N THR A 170 -22.21 34.97 -5.21
CA THR A 170 -21.49 36.23 -4.99
C THR A 170 -21.12 36.89 -6.33
N HIS A 171 -21.46 38.17 -6.50
CA HIS A 171 -21.50 38.95 -7.76
C HIS A 171 -20.22 39.00 -8.65
N ARG A 172 -19.13 38.30 -8.33
CA ARG A 172 -17.83 38.37 -9.04
C ARG A 172 -17.51 37.19 -9.98
N GLY A 173 -18.29 36.11 -10.00
CA GLY A 173 -17.96 34.88 -10.74
C GLY A 173 -18.34 34.83 -12.23
N LYS A 174 -19.21 35.73 -12.71
CA LYS A 174 -19.93 35.56 -13.99
C LYS A 174 -19.12 35.79 -15.27
N GLU A 175 -17.98 36.48 -15.20
CA GLU A 175 -17.23 36.87 -16.42
C GLU A 175 -16.06 35.93 -16.78
N ILE A 176 -15.55 35.13 -15.82
CA ILE A 176 -14.31 34.34 -16.03
C ILE A 176 -14.60 32.87 -16.36
N GLY A 177 -15.70 32.30 -15.84
CA GLY A 177 -16.06 30.90 -16.05
C GLY A 177 -16.28 30.51 -17.53
N LYS A 178 -16.69 31.46 -18.37
CA LYS A 178 -16.90 31.24 -19.82
C LYS A 178 -15.60 31.09 -20.62
N ASN A 179 -14.45 31.55 -20.10
CA ASN A 179 -13.19 31.51 -20.83
C ASN A 179 -12.34 30.26 -20.54
N PHE A 180 -12.66 29.48 -19.51
CA PHE A 180 -11.84 28.34 -19.07
C PHE A 180 -12.31 26.97 -19.58
N SER A 181 -13.42 26.89 -20.31
CA SER A 181 -13.87 25.66 -20.98
C SER A 181 -12.99 25.22 -22.17
N LEU A 182 -11.87 25.91 -22.39
CA LEU A 182 -10.96 25.72 -23.54
C LEU A 182 -9.65 24.99 -23.19
N PHE A 183 -9.39 24.65 -21.93
CA PHE A 183 -8.15 23.98 -21.54
C PHE A 183 -8.37 22.48 -21.25
N PRO A 184 -7.64 21.57 -21.94
CA PRO A 184 -7.79 20.14 -21.73
C PRO A 184 -7.31 19.71 -20.33
N GLN A 185 -8.15 18.95 -19.64
CA GLN A 185 -7.87 18.36 -18.33
C GLN A 185 -7.15 17.03 -18.48
N SER A 186 -5.82 17.05 -18.44
CA SER A 186 -5.04 15.89 -17.99
C SER A 186 -3.57 16.26 -17.80
N VAL A 187 -3.15 16.35 -16.55
CA VAL A 187 -1.75 16.13 -16.15
C VAL A 187 -1.78 14.94 -15.21
N VAL A 188 -1.21 13.83 -15.68
CA VAL A 188 -0.96 12.63 -14.87
C VAL A 188 0.50 12.70 -14.45
N TRP A 189 0.77 12.66 -13.14
CA TRP A 189 2.10 12.38 -12.59
C TRP A 189 2.19 10.91 -12.25
#